data_AF-A0A9D9TWE2-F1
#
_entry.id   AF-A0A9D9TWE2-F1
#
_cell.length_a   1.000
_cell.length_b   1.000
_cell.length_c   1.000
_cell.angle_alpha   90.00
_cell.angle_beta   90.00
_cell.angle_gamma   90.00
#
_symmetry.space_group_name_H-M   'P 1'
#
loop_
_entity.id
_entity.type
_entity.pdbx_description
1 polymer ?
#
loop_
_entity_poly.entity_id
_entity_poly.type
_entity_poly.pdbx_seq_one_letter_code
_entity_poly.pdbx_strand_id
1 'polypeptide(L)'
;VGCNENNYAIVGYDLMKTLSAHGTVNRGVCSLDNNGNLASVTERINIAKKGDIITCEDGLEPSVLSENTRVSMNFWCFHPSFFAYTKELFDQFLTEVGAELKSEFFIPIVADQFIKKGGTIEVIPTTSLWFGVTYKEDAPFVKESLDMLIANGEYPSNLWQ
;
A
#
# COMPACT_ATOMS: atom_id res chain seq x y z
N VAL A 1 14.18 -14.18 5.38
CA VAL A 1 14.64 -13.88 6.75
C VAL A 1 13.39 -13.51 7.55
N GLY A 2 13.35 -13.74 8.87
CA GLY A 2 12.12 -13.50 9.66
C GLY A 2 11.93 -12.03 10.03
N CYS A 3 10.70 -11.64 10.36
CA CYS A 3 10.43 -10.33 10.93
C CYS A 3 11.12 -10.18 12.31
N ASN A 4 11.89 -9.12 12.49
CA ASN A 4 12.62 -8.80 13.72
C ASN A 4 12.81 -7.28 13.85
N GLU A 5 13.47 -6.83 14.92
CA GLU A 5 13.67 -5.40 15.21
C GLU A 5 14.37 -4.59 14.12
N ASN A 6 15.16 -5.23 13.26
CA ASN A 6 15.88 -4.62 12.15
C ASN A 6 15.33 -5.03 10.77
N ASN A 7 14.30 -5.88 10.74
CA ASN A 7 13.72 -6.40 9.50
C ASN A 7 12.19 -6.46 9.58
N TYR A 8 11.52 -5.60 8.82
CA TYR A 8 10.07 -5.61 8.62
C TYR A 8 9.74 -6.12 7.23
N ALA A 9 8.46 -6.22 6.91
CA ALA A 9 8.03 -6.51 5.56
C ALA A 9 6.75 -5.77 5.18
N ILE A 10 6.51 -5.69 3.89
CA ILE A 10 5.28 -5.17 3.29
C ILE A 10 4.82 -6.14 2.19
N VAL A 11 3.52 -6.34 2.05
CA VAL A 11 2.97 -7.09 0.93
C VAL A 11 2.81 -6.15 -0.27
N GLY A 12 3.56 -6.40 -1.33
CA GLY A 12 3.56 -5.62 -2.56
C GLY A 12 2.62 -6.21 -3.61
N TYR A 13 1.61 -5.44 -4.01
CA TYR A 13 0.65 -5.82 -5.05
C TYR A 13 1.08 -5.28 -6.42
N ASP A 14 0.67 -5.98 -7.49
CA ASP A 14 0.79 -5.45 -8.86
C ASP A 14 -0.13 -4.23 -9.00
N LEU A 15 0.39 -3.06 -9.37
CA LEU A 15 -0.43 -1.85 -9.56
C LEU A 15 -1.64 -2.11 -10.47
N MET A 16 -1.41 -2.82 -11.57
CA MET A 16 -2.43 -3.24 -12.55
C MET A 16 -3.61 -4.01 -11.95
N LYS A 17 -3.40 -4.72 -10.84
CA LYS A 17 -4.43 -5.49 -10.13
C LYS A 17 -5.15 -4.69 -9.05
N THR A 18 -4.90 -3.38 -8.97
CA THR A 18 -5.48 -2.51 -7.93
C THR A 18 -6.22 -1.29 -8.50
N LEU A 19 -6.28 -1.14 -9.83
CA LEU A 19 -6.96 -0.03 -10.48
C LEU A 19 -8.48 -0.23 -10.48
N SER A 20 -9.24 0.87 -10.43
CA SER A 20 -10.69 0.84 -10.68
C SER A 20 -10.98 1.17 -12.14
N ALA A 21 -12.02 0.54 -12.71
CA ALA A 21 -12.55 0.90 -14.02
C ALA A 21 -13.45 2.15 -13.98
N HIS A 22 -13.86 2.59 -12.78
CA HIS A 22 -14.84 3.64 -12.57
C HIS A 22 -14.21 5.01 -12.24
N GLY A 23 -12.90 5.07 -12.01
CA GLY A 23 -12.23 6.33 -11.68
C GLY A 23 -10.76 6.17 -11.37
N THR A 24 -10.22 7.16 -10.67
CA THR A 24 -8.83 7.16 -10.23
C THR A 24 -8.67 6.52 -8.86
N VAL A 25 -7.46 6.07 -8.53
CA VAL A 25 -7.14 5.50 -7.22
C VAL A 25 -5.89 6.17 -6.63
N ASN A 26 -5.76 6.12 -5.31
CA ASN A 26 -4.57 6.58 -4.59
C ASN A 26 -3.81 5.37 -4.04
N ARG A 27 -2.50 5.32 -4.26
CA ARG A 27 -1.66 4.18 -3.86
C ARG A 27 -0.28 4.64 -3.41
N GLY A 28 0.24 3.99 -2.37
CA GLY A 28 1.65 4.07 -2.03
C GLY A 28 2.49 3.29 -3.03
N VAL A 29 3.15 3.96 -3.98
CA VAL A 29 4.06 3.33 -4.93
C VAL A 29 5.37 2.95 -4.24
N CYS A 30 5.71 1.68 -4.29
CA CYS A 30 6.94 1.14 -3.70
C CYS A 30 8.10 1.29 -4.69
N SER A 31 9.16 1.98 -4.26
CA SER A 31 10.46 1.94 -4.95
C SER A 31 11.34 0.89 -4.29
N LEU A 32 12.07 0.11 -5.09
CA LEU A 32 12.91 -0.97 -4.60
C LEU A 32 14.40 -0.58 -4.63
N ASP A 33 15.16 -1.08 -3.67
CA ASP A 33 16.63 -1.03 -3.69
C ASP A 33 17.22 -2.14 -4.58
N ASN A 34 18.56 -2.18 -4.67
CA ASN A 34 19.27 -3.18 -5.48
C ASN A 34 19.08 -4.63 -5.00
N ASN A 35 18.61 -4.82 -3.76
CA ASN A 35 18.36 -6.13 -3.16
C ASN A 35 16.88 -6.54 -3.28
N GLY A 36 16.03 -5.69 -3.89
CA GLY A 36 14.59 -5.92 -3.97
C GLY A 36 13.83 -5.58 -2.70
N ASN A 37 14.47 -4.93 -1.73
CA ASN A 37 13.81 -4.40 -0.53
C ASN A 37 13.20 -3.04 -0.82
N LEU A 38 12.31 -2.59 0.06
CA LEU A 38 11.69 -1.29 -0.04
C LEU A 38 12.73 -0.19 0.21
N ALA A 39 12.98 0.63 -0.79
CA ALA A 39 13.78 1.84 -0.67
C ALA A 39 12.95 3.04 -0.19
N SER A 40 11.73 3.18 -0.72
CA SER A 40 10.78 4.22 -0.32
C SER A 40 9.35 3.87 -0.72
N VAL A 41 8.38 4.53 -0.08
CA VAL A 41 6.97 4.50 -0.49
C VAL A 41 6.53 5.94 -0.72
N THR A 42 6.07 6.22 -1.93
CA THR A 42 5.52 7.53 -2.29
C THR A 42 4.03 7.39 -2.52
N GLU A 43 3.22 8.11 -1.74
CA GLU A 43 1.78 8.18 -1.99
C GLU A 43 1.55 8.92 -3.31
N ARG A 44 0.97 8.23 -4.29
CA ARG A 44 0.61 8.77 -5.59
C ARG A 44 -0.91 8.89 -5.68
N ILE A 45 -1.38 10.03 -6.15
CA ILE A 45 -2.81 10.38 -6.17
C ILE A 45 -3.31 10.40 -7.61
N ASN A 46 -4.61 10.13 -7.78
CA ASN A 46 -5.28 10.18 -9.08
C ASN A 46 -4.66 9.25 -10.13
N ILE A 47 -4.30 8.03 -9.72
CA ILE A 47 -3.75 7.02 -10.62
C ILE A 47 -4.87 6.42 -11.45
N ALA A 48 -4.72 6.39 -12.78
CA ALA A 48 -5.64 5.73 -13.68
C ALA A 48 -4.93 5.15 -14.90
N LYS A 49 -5.53 4.10 -15.49
CA LYS A 49 -5.11 3.56 -16.78
C LYS A 49 -5.90 4.26 -17.90
N LYS A 50 -5.18 4.95 -18.79
CA LYS A 50 -5.72 5.62 -19.99
C LYS A 50 -5.16 4.91 -21.22
N GLY A 51 -5.96 4.03 -21.83
CA GLY A 51 -5.45 3.12 -22.87
C GLY A 51 -4.45 2.13 -22.28
N ASP A 52 -3.22 2.11 -22.80
CA ASP A 52 -2.14 1.24 -22.34
C ASP A 52 -1.16 1.91 -21.36
N ILE A 53 -1.47 3.14 -20.91
CA ILE A 53 -0.57 3.94 -20.08
C ILE A 53 -1.21 4.17 -18.71
N ILE A 54 -0.43 4.00 -17.64
CA ILE A 54 -0.84 4.34 -16.28
C ILE A 54 -0.32 5.73 -15.94
N THR A 55 -1.22 6.67 -15.68
CA THR A 55 -0.89 8.08 -15.39
C THR A 55 -1.21 8.44 -13.94
N CYS A 56 -0.40 9.32 -13.35
CA CYS A 56 -0.66 9.94 -12.04
C CYS A 56 -0.88 11.45 -12.23
N GLU A 57 -1.92 11.99 -11.61
CA GLU A 57 -2.26 13.42 -11.65
C GLU A 57 -2.08 14.05 -10.26
N ASP A 58 -0.88 13.89 -9.70
CA ASP A 58 -0.50 14.38 -8.38
C ASP A 58 0.59 15.47 -8.41
N GLY A 59 1.05 15.84 -9.60
CA GLY A 59 2.12 16.83 -9.79
C GLY A 59 3.52 16.32 -9.44
N LEU A 60 3.68 15.00 -9.21
CA LEU A 60 4.97 14.36 -8.94
C LEU A 60 5.50 13.64 -10.20
N GLU A 61 6.82 13.49 -10.27
CA GLU A 61 7.48 12.69 -11.30
C GLU A 61 7.91 11.31 -10.76
N PRO A 62 7.87 10.25 -11.57
CA PRO A 62 7.37 10.24 -12.95
C PRO A 62 5.85 10.35 -13.00
N SER A 63 5.30 11.09 -13.96
CA SER A 63 3.85 11.20 -14.21
C SER A 63 3.23 9.95 -14.84
N VAL A 64 4.07 9.03 -15.34
CA VAL A 64 3.69 7.72 -15.89
C VAL A 64 4.32 6.60 -15.07
N LEU A 65 3.53 5.60 -14.71
CA LEU A 65 3.99 4.43 -13.97
C LEU A 65 4.09 3.21 -14.90
N SER A 66 5.08 2.35 -14.64
CA SER A 66 5.21 1.06 -15.32
C SER A 66 4.09 0.11 -14.90
N GLU A 67 3.63 -0.77 -15.79
CA GLU A 67 2.68 -1.84 -15.43
C GLU A 67 3.23 -2.81 -14.38
N ASN A 68 4.56 -2.93 -14.29
CA ASN A 68 5.25 -3.78 -13.30
C ASN A 68 5.40 -3.11 -11.92
N THR A 69 4.92 -1.86 -11.77
CA THR A 69 5.03 -1.09 -10.53
C THR A 69 4.38 -1.85 -9.37
N ARG A 70 5.10 -1.91 -8.25
CA ARG A 70 4.59 -2.44 -6.98
C ARG A 70 3.91 -1.34 -6.18
N VAL A 71 2.77 -1.66 -5.58
CA VAL A 71 2.07 -0.77 -4.67
C VAL A 71 1.84 -1.40 -3.31
N SER A 72 1.85 -0.55 -2.29
CA SER A 72 1.35 -0.83 -0.96
C SER A 72 -0.17 -0.73 -0.95
N MET A 73 -0.81 -1.78 -0.46
CA MET A 73 -2.22 -1.76 -0.05
C MET A 73 -2.37 -1.67 1.48
N ASN A 74 -1.36 -1.07 2.13
CA ASN A 74 -1.27 -0.91 3.58
C ASN A 74 -1.26 -2.22 4.39
N PHE A 75 -0.72 -3.30 3.81
CA PHE A 75 -0.50 -4.57 4.51
C PHE A 75 0.97 -4.69 4.90
N TRP A 76 1.23 -4.41 6.17
CA TRP A 76 2.57 -4.40 6.75
C TRP A 76 2.76 -5.51 7.77
N CYS A 77 4.01 -5.95 7.91
CA CYS A 77 4.47 -6.93 8.87
C CYS A 77 5.56 -6.29 9.72
N PHE A 78 5.25 -6.01 10.99
CA PHE A 78 6.13 -5.32 11.91
C PHE A 78 6.48 -6.19 13.12
N HIS A 79 7.72 -6.05 13.61
CA HIS A 79 8.09 -6.54 14.93
C HIS A 79 7.57 -5.54 16.00
N PRO A 80 7.27 -5.98 17.24
CA PRO A 80 6.74 -5.08 18.28
C PRO A 80 7.60 -3.84 18.60
N SER A 81 8.89 -3.85 18.27
CA SER A 81 9.77 -2.67 18.35
C SER A 81 9.25 -1.47 17.54
N PHE A 82 8.42 -1.72 16.52
CA PHE A 82 7.76 -0.70 15.73
C PHE A 82 6.99 0.30 16.60
N PHE A 83 6.28 -0.15 17.65
CA PHE A 83 5.49 0.76 18.48
C PHE A 83 6.34 1.77 19.26
N ALA A 84 7.49 1.34 19.78
CA ALA A 84 8.41 2.25 20.46
C ALA A 84 8.95 3.31 19.48
N TYR A 85 9.31 2.86 18.28
CA TYR A 85 9.81 3.73 17.21
C TYR A 85 8.76 4.73 16.71
N THR A 86 7.54 4.26 16.45
CA THR A 86 6.40 5.08 16.06
C THR A 86 6.07 6.11 17.12
N LYS A 87 6.16 5.75 18.41
CA LYS A 87 5.89 6.68 19.51
C LYS A 87 6.84 7.88 19.48
N GLU A 88 8.14 7.66 19.32
CA GLU A 88 9.12 8.75 19.26
C GLU A 88 8.82 9.72 18.10
N LEU A 89 8.54 9.17 16.91
CA LEU A 89 8.20 9.97 15.73
C LEU A 89 6.85 10.68 15.87
N PHE A 90 5.88 10.05 16.54
CA PHE A 90 4.58 10.65 16.76
C PHE A 90 4.64 11.83 17.73
N ASP A 91 5.42 11.71 18.81
CA ASP A 91 5.65 12.81 19.76
C ASP A 91 6.32 14.02 19.06
N GLN A 92 7.22 13.77 18.10
CA GLN A 92 7.82 14.81 17.24
C GLN A 92 6.78 15.46 16.32
N PHE A 93 6.01 14.64 15.59
CA PHE A 93 4.94 15.11 14.69
C PHE A 93 3.94 16.02 15.43
N LEU A 94 3.51 15.64 16.63
CA LEU A 94 2.58 16.45 17.42
C LEU A 94 3.15 17.81 17.80
N THR A 95 4.47 17.87 18.06
CA THR A 95 5.16 19.12 18.41
C THR A 95 5.31 20.04 17.20
N GLU A 96 5.59 19.47 16.02
CA GLU A 96 5.88 20.23 14.81
C GLU A 96 4.61 20.74 14.10
N VAL A 97 3.62 19.87 13.91
CA VAL A 97 2.43 20.16 13.06
C VAL A 97 1.11 19.68 13.67
N GLY A 98 1.11 19.15 14.90
CA GLY A 98 -0.07 18.54 15.52
C GLY A 98 -1.26 19.48 15.77
N ALA A 99 -1.05 20.80 15.71
CA ALA A 99 -2.11 21.79 15.84
C ALA A 99 -2.86 22.06 14.51
N GLU A 100 -2.34 21.58 13.39
CA GLU A 100 -2.98 21.77 12.09
C GLU A 100 -4.15 20.81 11.90
N LEU A 101 -5.31 21.35 11.51
CA LEU A 101 -6.58 20.61 11.38
C LEU A 101 -6.54 19.44 10.39
N LYS A 102 -5.59 19.44 9.45
CA LYS A 102 -5.45 18.42 8.40
C LYS A 102 -4.11 17.68 8.49
N SER A 103 -3.39 17.79 9.60
CA SER A 103 -2.16 17.04 9.79
C SER A 103 -2.46 15.54 9.92
N GLU A 104 -1.71 14.71 9.20
CA GLU A 104 -1.86 13.25 9.20
C GLU A 104 -0.51 12.59 9.43
N PHE A 105 -0.48 11.54 10.25
CA PHE A 105 0.72 10.78 10.58
C PHE A 105 0.64 9.37 9.97
N PHE A 106 1.21 9.21 8.78
CA PHE A 106 1.09 7.98 8.00
C PHE A 106 2.19 6.96 8.33
N ILE A 107 1.86 5.66 8.20
CA ILE A 107 2.81 4.54 8.37
C ILE A 107 4.04 4.66 7.45
N PRO A 108 3.93 5.06 6.16
CA PRO A 108 5.08 5.32 5.30
C PRO A 108 6.13 6.28 5.88
N ILE A 109 5.73 7.26 6.72
CA ILE A 109 6.68 8.16 7.40
C ILE A 109 7.58 7.36 8.33
N VAL A 110 6.98 6.46 9.11
CA VAL A 110 7.71 5.58 10.04
C VAL A 110 8.60 4.61 9.28
N ALA A 111 8.11 4.03 8.19
CA ALA A 111 8.86 3.11 7.35
C ALA A 111 10.09 3.78 6.72
N ASP A 112 9.94 4.99 6.16
CA ASP A 112 11.03 5.77 5.58
C ASP A 112 12.12 6.09 6.61
N GLN A 113 11.72 6.54 7.82
CA GLN A 113 12.66 6.81 8.90
C GLN A 113 13.38 5.53 9.38
N PHE A 114 12.67 4.40 9.43
CA PHE A 114 13.26 3.11 9.79
C PHE A 114 14.34 2.67 8.78
N ILE A 115 14.05 2.78 7.48
CA ILE A 115 15.00 2.50 6.40
C ILE A 115 16.23 3.41 6.52
N LYS A 116 16.04 4.71 6.75
CA LYS A 116 17.13 5.68 6.93
C LYS A 116 18.03 5.38 8.13
N LYS A 117 17.52 4.72 9.16
CA LYS A 117 18.31 4.27 10.33
C LYS A 117 19.02 2.92 10.10
N GLY A 118 18.93 2.35 8.90
CA GLY A 118 19.58 1.09 8.53
C GLY A 118 18.69 -0.15 8.68
N GLY A 119 17.41 0.02 9.01
CA GLY A 119 16.43 -1.06 9.00
C GLY A 119 16.12 -1.53 7.57
N THR A 120 15.75 -2.80 7.43
CA THR A 120 15.34 -3.37 6.14
C THR A 120 13.84 -3.62 6.13
N ILE A 121 13.16 -3.31 5.02
CA ILE A 121 11.76 -3.67 4.81
C ILE A 121 11.67 -4.53 3.55
N GLU A 122 11.45 -5.83 3.72
CA GLU A 122 11.31 -6.76 2.61
C GLU A 122 9.98 -6.52 1.87
N VAL A 123 10.00 -6.47 0.54
CA VAL A 123 8.77 -6.43 -0.27
C VAL A 123 8.38 -7.86 -0.65
N ILE A 124 7.33 -8.39 -0.02
CA ILE A 124 6.79 -9.72 -0.29
C ILE A 124 5.82 -9.60 -1.47
N PRO A 125 6.14 -10.14 -2.65
CA PRO A 125 5.24 -10.08 -3.79
C PRO A 125 4.03 -10.99 -3.54
N THR A 126 2.84 -10.50 -3.90
CA THR A 126 1.63 -11.32 -3.96
C THR A 126 1.05 -11.36 -5.36
N THR A 127 0.49 -12.52 -5.73
CA THR A 127 -0.27 -12.68 -6.97
C THR A 127 -1.75 -12.39 -6.79
N SER A 128 -2.21 -12.22 -5.54
CA SER A 128 -3.61 -11.96 -5.19
C SER A 128 -4.15 -10.71 -5.88
N LEU A 129 -5.39 -10.78 -6.30
CA LEU A 129 -6.15 -9.63 -6.78
C LEU A 129 -6.63 -8.83 -5.57
N TRP A 130 -6.40 -7.51 -5.60
CA TRP A 130 -7.00 -6.61 -4.61
C TRP A 130 -8.25 -5.99 -5.24
N PHE A 131 -9.38 -6.14 -4.57
CA PHE A 131 -10.63 -5.51 -4.95
C PHE A 131 -11.30 -4.94 -3.70
N GLY A 132 -11.92 -3.78 -3.87
CA GLY A 132 -12.55 -3.04 -2.79
C GLY A 132 -13.44 -1.96 -3.38
N VAL A 133 -14.36 -1.45 -2.56
CA VAL A 133 -15.29 -0.40 -2.97
C VAL A 133 -14.60 0.95 -2.78
N THR A 134 -14.03 1.51 -3.86
CA THR A 134 -13.47 2.87 -3.85
C THR A 134 -14.55 3.87 -4.22
N TYR A 135 -15.32 3.54 -5.24
CA TYR A 135 -16.53 4.22 -5.68
C TYR A 135 -17.74 3.34 -5.42
N LYS A 136 -18.93 3.96 -5.28
CA LYS A 136 -20.19 3.21 -5.07
C LYS A 136 -20.44 2.22 -6.21
N GLU A 137 -20.01 2.57 -7.40
CA GLU A 137 -20.12 1.82 -8.64
C GLU A 137 -19.24 0.56 -8.66
N ASP A 138 -18.22 0.45 -7.80
CA ASP A 138 -17.39 -0.75 -7.67
C ASP A 138 -18.13 -1.89 -6.92
N ALA A 139 -19.23 -1.58 -6.19
CA ALA A 139 -19.90 -2.55 -5.32
C ALA A 139 -20.44 -3.80 -6.04
N PRO A 140 -21.08 -3.72 -7.22
CA PRO A 140 -21.49 -4.89 -7.98
C PRO A 140 -20.31 -5.80 -8.36
N PHE A 141 -19.19 -5.20 -8.79
CA PHE A 141 -17.97 -5.94 -9.14
C PHE A 141 -17.36 -6.66 -7.94
N VAL A 142 -17.30 -5.99 -6.77
CA VAL A 142 -16.82 -6.62 -5.53
C VAL A 142 -17.72 -7.78 -5.12
N LYS A 143 -19.05 -7.62 -5.22
CA LYS A 143 -19.99 -8.69 -4.93
C LYS A 143 -19.80 -9.89 -5.87
N GLU A 144 -19.71 -9.65 -7.16
CA GLU A 144 -19.50 -10.70 -8.16
C GLU A 144 -18.17 -11.44 -7.95
N SER A 145 -17.10 -10.70 -7.59
CA SER A 145 -15.80 -11.29 -7.26
C SER A 145 -15.89 -12.22 -6.05
N LEU A 146 -16.62 -11.84 -4.99
CA LEU A 146 -16.86 -12.69 -3.83
C LEU A 146 -17.72 -13.92 -4.18
N ASP A 147 -18.81 -13.72 -4.94
CA ASP A 147 -19.71 -14.80 -5.36
C ASP A 147 -18.94 -15.85 -6.20
N MET A 148 -18.03 -15.42 -7.07
CA MET A 148 -17.15 -16.33 -7.84
C MET A 148 -16.19 -17.10 -6.95
N LEU A 149 -15.56 -16.44 -5.96
CA LEU A 149 -14.64 -17.12 -5.04
C LEU A 149 -15.35 -18.21 -4.22
N ILE A 150 -16.60 -17.96 -3.79
CA ILE A 150 -17.43 -18.96 -3.12
C ILE A 150 -17.82 -20.09 -4.10
N ALA A 151 -18.24 -19.75 -5.32
CA ALA A 151 -18.62 -20.73 -6.34
C ALA A 151 -17.46 -21.66 -6.73
N ASN A 152 -16.23 -21.14 -6.73
CA ASN A 152 -15.01 -21.91 -6.98
C ASN A 152 -14.53 -22.71 -5.77
N GLY A 153 -15.17 -22.56 -4.60
CA GLY A 153 -14.82 -23.27 -3.37
C GLY A 153 -13.61 -22.72 -2.62
N GLU A 154 -13.11 -21.53 -2.99
CA GLU A 154 -12.01 -20.86 -2.27
C GLU A 154 -12.43 -20.43 -0.87
N TYR A 155 -13.71 -20.10 -0.69
CA TYR A 155 -14.30 -19.77 0.60
C TYR A 155 -15.64 -20.50 0.81
N PRO A 156 -16.01 -20.81 2.06
CA PRO A 156 -17.35 -21.28 2.38
C PRO A 156 -18.38 -20.18 2.14
N SER A 157 -19.64 -20.57 1.92
CA SER A 157 -20.77 -19.63 1.79
C SER A 157 -21.06 -18.84 3.09
N ASN A 158 -20.58 -19.34 4.23
CA ASN A 158 -20.63 -18.65 5.51
C ASN A 158 -19.28 -18.80 6.24
N LEU A 159 -18.59 -17.68 6.42
CA LEU A 159 -17.26 -17.63 7.02
C LEU A 159 -17.26 -17.79 8.55
N TRP A 160 -18.38 -17.51 9.22
CA TRP A 160 -18.42 -17.29 10.67
C TRP A 160 -19.36 -18.26 11.41
N GLN A 161 -19.53 -19.48 10.93
CA GLN A 161 -20.26 -20.51 11.67
C GLN A 161 -19.51 -21.00 12.90
#